data_AF-A0A368X186-F1
#
_entry.id   AF-A0A368X186-F1
#
_cell.length_a   1.000
_cell.length_b   1.000
_cell.length_c   1.000
_cell.angle_alpha   90.00
_cell.angle_beta   90.00
_cell.angle_gamma   90.00
#
_symmetry.space_group_name_H-M   'P 1'
#
loop_
_entity.id
_entity.type
_entity.pdbx_description
1 polymer ?
#
loop_
_entity_poly.entity_id
_entity_poly.type
_entity_poly.pdbx_seq_one_letter_code
_entity_poly.pdbx_strand_id
1 'polypeptide(L)' 'MANVNWAVVLVLVIRLILEGMEAAEAADRVAGSSNMISSEKILSLLPDRYL' A
#
# COMPACT_ATOMS: atom_id res chain seq x y z
N MET A 1 -20.98 -4.27 2.66
CA MET A 1 -19.53 -4.34 2.90
C MET A 1 -18.82 -3.91 1.63
N ALA A 2 -18.06 -2.82 1.66
CA ALA A 2 -17.21 -2.48 0.52
C ALA A 2 -16.10 -3.53 0.42
N ASN A 3 -15.96 -4.17 -0.75
CA ASN A 3 -14.87 -5.11 -0.98
C ASN A 3 -13.62 -4.30 -1.33
N VAL A 4 -12.53 -4.47 -0.58
CA VAL A 4 -11.28 -3.76 -0.86
C VAL A 4 -10.62 -4.41 -2.07
N ASN A 5 -10.42 -3.63 -3.14
CA ASN A 5 -9.67 -4.10 -4.30
C ASN A 5 -8.16 -3.96 -4.03
N TRP A 6 -7.55 -5.05 -3.53
CA TRP A 6 -6.13 -5.08 -3.18
C TRP A 6 -5.18 -4.84 -4.35
N ALA A 7 -5.57 -5.16 -5.59
CA ALA A 7 -4.75 -4.86 -6.75
C ALA A 7 -4.59 -3.35 -6.93
N VAL A 8 -5.65 -2.58 -6.74
CA VAL A 8 -5.60 -1.11 -6.81
C VAL A 8 -4.75 -0.55 -5.67
N VAL A 9 -4.91 -1.07 -4.45
CA VAL A 9 -4.11 -0.65 -3.29
C VAL A 9 -2.62 -0.85 -3.57
N LEU A 10 -2.21 -2.04 -4.02
CA LEU A 10 -0.80 -2.34 -4.31
C LEU A 10 -0.25 -1.47 -5.45
N VAL A 11 -1.03 -1.21 -6.50
CA VAL A 11 -0.60 -0.30 -7.59
C VAL A 11 -0.35 1.11 -7.09
N LEU A 12 -1.19 1.63 -6.18
CA LEU A 12 -0.98 2.95 -5.59
C LEU A 12 0.29 3.00 -4.75
N VAL A 13 0.53 2.00 -3.91
CA VAL A 13 1.72 1.91 -3.07
C VAL A 13 2.98 1.81 -3.92
N ILE A 14 2.99 0.92 -4.92
CA ILE A 14 4.13 0.78 -5.85
C ILE A 14 4.41 2.09 -6.60
N ARG A 15 3.38 2.84 -7.01
CA ARG A 15 3.58 4.16 -7.65
C ARG A 15 4.31 5.13 -6.73
N LEU A 16 3.92 5.23 -5.47
CA LEU A 16 4.58 6.09 -4.49
C LEU A 16 6.04 5.67 -4.26
N ILE A 17 6.31 4.37 -4.22
CA ILE A 17 7.68 3.86 -4.10
C ILE A 17 8.52 4.23 -5.33
N LEU A 18 7.95 4.11 -6.53
CA LEU A 18 8.61 4.52 -7.77
C LEU A 18 8.82 6.05 -7.87
N GLU A 19 8.03 6.84 -7.13
CA GLU A 19 8.23 8.28 -6.95
C GLU A 19 9.30 8.61 -5.90
N GLY A 20 9.87 7.59 -5.25
CA GLY A 20 10.98 7.71 -4.29
C GLY A 20 10.57 7.65 -2.82
N MET A 21 9.31 7.30 -2.52
CA MET A 21 8.84 7.12 -1.14
C MET A 21 9.29 5.76 -0.58
N GLU A 22 9.65 5.70 0.71
CA GLU A 22 9.93 4.41 1.36
C GLU A 22 8.67 3.54 1.42
N ALA A 23 8.83 2.22 1.36
CA ALA A 23 7.71 1.28 1.30
C ALA A 23 6.75 1.41 2.50
N ALA A 24 7.30 1.62 3.70
CA ALA A 24 6.51 1.83 4.92
C ALA A 24 5.70 3.15 4.85
N GLU A 25 6.33 4.25 4.44
CA GLU A 25 5.67 5.55 4.30
C GLU A 25 4.57 5.49 3.21
N ALA A 26 4.84 4.82 2.10
CA ALA A 26 3.86 4.62 1.02
C ALA A 26 2.66 3.78 1.50
N ALA A 27 2.91 2.72 2.25
CA ALA A 27 1.86 1.90 2.85
C ALA A 27 1.00 2.69 3.85
N ASP A 28 1.64 3.47 4.74
CA ASP A 28 0.94 4.31 5.73
C ASP A 28 0.11 5.40 5.05
N ARG A 29 0.63 6.03 4.00
CA ARG A 29 -0.10 7.06 3.24
C ARG A 29 -1.36 6.51 2.57
N VAL A 30 -1.27 5.32 1.99
CA VAL A 30 -2.43 4.66 1.34
C VAL A 30 -3.42 4.14 2.39
N ALA A 31 -2.94 3.55 3.49
CA ALA A 31 -3.78 3.10 4.60
C ALA A 31 -4.52 4.27 5.28
N GLY A 32 -3.85 5.42 5.50
CA GLY A 32 -4.44 6.61 6.11
C GLY A 32 -5.62 7.22 5.33
N SER A 33 -5.81 6.83 4.07
CA SER A 33 -6.93 7.25 3.24
C SER A 33 -8.20 6.40 3.43
N SER A 34 -8.14 5.30 4.21
CA SER A 34 -9.27 4.40 4.43
C SER A 34 -9.18 3.63 5.76
N ASN A 35 -10.23 3.70 6.59
CA ASN A 35 -10.32 2.90 7.82
C ASN A 35 -10.45 1.37 7.59
N MET A 36 -10.48 0.92 6.32
CA MET A 36 -10.63 -0.50 5.96
C MET A 36 -9.29 -1.17 5.61
N ILE A 37 -8.19 -0.41 5.59
CA ILE A 37 -6.88 -0.84 5.11
C ILE A 37 -5.85 -0.60 6.20
N SER A 38 -4.99 -1.60 6.47
CA SER A 38 -3.85 -1.48 7.38
C SER A 38 -2.55 -1.52 6.57
N SER A 39 -1.57 -0.69 6.92
CA SER A 39 -0.25 -0.66 6.30
C SER A 39 0.52 -1.96 6.50
N GLU A 40 0.36 -2.65 7.63
CA GLU A 40 0.94 -3.98 7.87
C GLU A 40 0.46 -5.00 6.83
N LYS A 41 -0.84 -4.95 6.50
CA LYS A 41 -1.43 -5.83 5.48
C LYS A 41 -0.94 -5.46 4.07
N ILE A 42 -0.71 -4.18 3.80
CA ILE A 42 -0.11 -3.76 2.52
C ILE A 42 1.31 -4.33 2.41
N LEU A 43 2.15 -4.13 3.43
CA LEU A 43 3.55 -4.55 3.44
C LEU A 43 3.68 -6.06 3.28
N SER A 44 2.85 -6.85 3.96
CA SER A 44 2.84 -8.32 3.81
C SER A 44 2.42 -8.83 2.42
N LEU A 45 1.76 -8.00 1.61
CA LEU A 45 1.36 -8.34 0.24
C LEU A 45 2.26 -7.69 -0.82
N LEU A 46 3.20 -6.83 -0.40
CA LEU A 46 4.10 -6.13 -1.29
C LEU A 46 5.19 -7.10 -1.78
N PRO A 47 5.51 -7.14 -3.08
CA PRO A 47 6.61 -7.96 -3.57
C PRO A 47 7.95 -7.49 -3.01
N ASP A 48 8.83 -8.43 -2.64
CA ASP A 48 10.13 -8.14 -2.00
C ASP A 48 11.00 -7.11 -2.72
N ARG A 49 10.89 -6.99 -4.04
CA ARG A 49 11.64 -5.98 -4.83
C ARG A 49 11.25 -4.53 -4.52
N TYR A 50 10.15 -4.33 -3.82
CA TYR A 50 9.61 -3.02 -3.44
C TYR A 50 9.64 -2.80 -1.92
N LEU A 51 10.14 -3.78 -1.14
CA LEU A 51 10.36 -3.63 0.30
C LEU A 51 11.68 -2.93 0.59
#